data_AF-A0A2V8RZ89-F1
#
_entry.id   AF-A0A2V8RZ89-F1
#
_cell.length_a   1.000
_cell.length_b   1.000
_cell.length_c   1.000
_cell.angle_alpha   90.00
_cell.angle_beta   90.00
_cell.angle_gamma   90.00
#
_symmetry.space_group_name_H-M   'P 1'
#
loop_
_entity.id
_entity.type
_entity.pdbx_description
1 polymer ?
#
loop_
_entity_poly.entity_id
_entity_poly.type
_entity_poly.pdbx_seq_one_letter_code
_entity_poly.pdbx_strand_id
1 'polypeptide(L)'
;MNRLTLKWGSAKAWDLETEEARVAIQKWADHGVSMSAMMQQSSPEQKQCLIDALDFMDEIWLAWEGKKVSKEEAKQYLLDYGKHNEATR
;
A
#
# COMPACT_ATOMS: atom_id res chain seq x y z
N MET A 1 -17.47 -3.41 -0.61
CA MET A 1 -16.58 -2.29 -0.37
C MET A 1 -15.19 -2.81 -0.10
N ASN A 2 -14.24 -2.45 -0.95
CA ASN A 2 -12.85 -2.84 -0.82
C ASN A 2 -12.11 -1.82 0.04
N ARG A 3 -11.48 -2.28 1.12
CA ARG A 3 -10.75 -1.43 2.06
C ARG A 3 -9.28 -1.84 2.14
N LEU A 4 -8.40 -0.86 2.06
CA LEU A 4 -6.96 -1.04 2.24
C LEU A 4 -6.43 -0.13 3.35
N THR A 5 -5.63 -0.71 4.23
CA THR A 5 -4.94 0.03 5.28
C THR A 5 -3.44 0.01 4.98
N LEU A 6 -2.88 1.19 4.76
CA LEU A 6 -1.45 1.40 4.54
C LEU A 6 -0.76 1.81 5.84
N LYS A 7 0.49 1.42 5.98
CA LYS A 7 1.37 1.87 7.07
C LYS A 7 2.81 1.79 6.61
N TRP A 8 3.58 2.84 6.88
CA TRP A 8 5.03 2.85 6.67
C TRP A 8 5.42 2.40 5.25
N GLY A 9 4.73 2.92 4.24
CA GLY A 9 5.02 2.65 2.83
C GLY A 9 4.61 1.28 2.28
N SER A 10 3.80 0.52 3.03
CA SER A 10 3.31 -0.79 2.59
C SER A 10 1.87 -1.05 3.05
N ALA A 11 1.27 -2.13 2.55
CA ALA A 11 0.00 -2.63 3.03
C ALA A 11 0.15 -3.25 4.42
N LYS A 12 -0.75 -2.87 5.33
CA LYS A 12 -0.85 -3.40 6.69
C LYS A 12 -2.01 -4.38 6.84
N ALA A 13 -3.15 -4.06 6.22
CA ALA A 13 -4.35 -4.88 6.26
C ALA A 13 -5.23 -4.56 5.05
N TRP A 14 -6.01 -5.53 4.58
CA TRP A 14 -6.94 -5.39 3.47
C TRP A 14 -8.22 -6.18 3.74
N ASP A 15 -9.33 -5.68 3.22
CA ASP A 15 -10.65 -6.33 3.24
C ASP A 15 -11.25 -6.17 1.84
N LEU A 16 -11.38 -7.28 1.11
CA LEU A 16 -11.58 -7.29 -0.34
C LEU A 16 -12.82 -8.13 -0.72
N GLU A 17 -13.84 -7.45 -1.22
CA GLU A 17 -15.10 -8.08 -1.63
C GLU A 17 -15.14 -8.41 -3.12
N THR A 18 -14.42 -7.67 -3.97
CA THR A 18 -14.39 -7.91 -5.42
C THR A 18 -13.17 -8.71 -5.88
N GLU A 19 -13.33 -9.46 -6.97
CA GLU A 19 -12.28 -10.33 -7.51
C GLU A 19 -11.11 -9.51 -8.07
N GLU A 20 -11.39 -8.38 -8.72
CA GLU A 20 -10.38 -7.49 -9.28
C GLU A 20 -9.46 -6.94 -8.19
N ALA A 21 -10.02 -6.58 -7.03
CA ALA A 21 -9.26 -6.09 -5.90
C ALA A 21 -8.40 -7.19 -5.26
N ARG A 22 -8.93 -8.41 -5.17
CA ARG A 22 -8.18 -9.60 -4.72
C ARG A 22 -7.02 -9.90 -5.65
N VAL A 23 -7.25 -9.92 -6.96
CA VAL A 23 -6.20 -10.13 -7.97
C VAL A 23 -5.13 -9.04 -7.89
N ALA A 24 -5.53 -7.78 -7.72
CA ALA A 24 -4.57 -6.67 -7.62
C ALA A 24 -3.69 -6.77 -6.36
N ILE A 25 -4.28 -7.07 -5.19
CA ILE A 25 -3.52 -7.27 -3.95
C ILE A 25 -2.69 -8.56 -4.00
N GLN A 26 -3.17 -9.61 -4.67
CA GLN A 26 -2.41 -10.85 -4.85
C GLN A 26 -1.12 -10.60 -5.65
N LYS A 27 -1.17 -9.79 -6.72
CA LYS A 27 0.05 -9.40 -7.47
C LYS A 27 1.09 -8.75 -6.56
N TRP A 28 0.66 -7.87 -5.64
CA TRP A 28 1.56 -7.30 -4.64
C TRP A 28 2.09 -8.37 -3.65
N ALA A 29 1.23 -9.28 -3.20
CA ALA A 29 1.57 -10.33 -2.25
C ALA A 29 2.50 -11.41 -2.84
N ASP A 30 2.45 -11.64 -4.15
CA ASP A 30 3.31 -12.60 -4.87
C ASP A 30 4.80 -12.22 -4.82
N HIS A 31 5.11 -10.93 -4.60
CA HIS A 31 6.48 -10.47 -4.31
C HIS A 31 6.94 -10.79 -2.87
N GLY A 32 6.06 -11.34 -2.03
CA GLY A 32 6.31 -11.71 -0.64
C GLY A 32 5.69 -10.73 0.36
N VAL A 33 5.09 -11.27 1.42
CA VAL A 33 4.49 -10.49 2.52
C VAL A 33 5.23 -10.74 3.83
N SER A 34 5.59 -9.68 4.53
CA SER A 34 6.21 -9.76 5.85
C SER A 34 5.16 -9.82 6.96
N MET A 35 5.55 -10.37 8.12
CA MET A 35 4.70 -10.38 9.32
C MET A 35 4.30 -8.98 9.81
N SER A 36 5.05 -7.93 9.44
CA SER A 36 4.70 -6.56 9.77
C SER A 36 5.07 -5.60 8.65
N ALA A 37 4.32 -4.50 8.53
CA ALA A 37 4.60 -3.44 7.56
C ALA A 37 6.00 -2.81 7.77
N MET A 38 6.56 -2.86 8.98
CA MET A 38 7.92 -2.37 9.27
C MET A 38 9.02 -3.23 8.69
N MET A 39 8.78 -4.55 8.64
CA MET A 39 9.72 -5.53 8.13
C MET A 39 9.64 -5.66 6.60
N GLN A 40 8.64 -5.04 5.98
CA GLN A 40 8.48 -5.13 4.53
C GLN A 40 9.60 -4.37 3.82
N GLN A 41 10.39 -5.11 3.05
CA GLN A 41 11.37 -4.55 2.13
C GLN A 41 10.77 -4.53 0.72
N SER A 42 9.88 -3.56 0.47
CA SER A 42 9.19 -3.48 -0.81
C SER A 42 10.19 -3.14 -1.93
N SER A 43 10.31 -4.02 -2.92
CA SER A 43 10.99 -3.69 -4.17
C SER A 43 10.21 -2.62 -4.95
N PRO A 44 10.84 -1.91 -5.91
CA PRO A 44 10.14 -0.97 -6.78
C PRO A 44 8.93 -1.58 -7.49
N GLU A 45 9.04 -2.83 -7.94
CA GLU A 45 7.98 -3.57 -8.64
C GLU A 45 6.84 -3.91 -7.69
N GLN A 46 7.16 -4.43 -6.49
CA GLN A 46 6.14 -4.69 -5.47
C GLN A 46 5.39 -3.40 -5.11
N LYS A 47 6.13 -2.30 -4.92
CA LYS A 47 5.56 -0.99 -4.64
C LYS A 47 4.62 -0.53 -5.75
N GLN A 48 4.98 -0.75 -7.02
CA GLN A 48 4.13 -0.43 -8.15
C GLN A 48 2.84 -1.27 -8.15
N CYS A 49 2.92 -2.58 -7.89
CA CYS A 49 1.71 -3.41 -7.75
C CYS A 49 0.76 -2.89 -6.67
N LEU A 50 1.30 -2.40 -5.54
CA LEU A 50 0.49 -1.81 -4.48
C LEU A 50 -0.16 -0.49 -4.91
N ILE A 51 0.56 0.36 -5.65
CA ILE A 51 0.04 1.61 -6.22
C ILE A 51 -1.11 1.31 -7.18
N ASP A 52 -0.95 0.31 -8.05
CA ASP A 52 -1.97 -0.10 -9.02
C ASP A 52 -3.20 -0.70 -8.31
N ALA A 53 -3.00 -1.40 -7.19
CA ALA A 53 -4.10 -1.94 -6.39
C ALA A 53 -5.01 -0.86 -5.80
N LEU A 54 -4.52 0.36 -5.58
CA LEU A 54 -5.31 1.47 -5.05
C LEU A 54 -6.47 1.88 -5.96
N ASP A 55 -6.40 1.60 -7.25
CA ASP A 55 -7.48 1.90 -8.19
C ASP A 55 -8.75 1.07 -7.93
N PHE A 56 -8.60 -0.10 -7.29
CA PHE A 56 -9.70 -1.01 -6.96
C PHE A 56 -10.24 -0.84 -5.53
N MET A 57 -9.73 0.13 -4.77
CA MET A 57 -10.15 0.37 -3.39
C MET A 57 -11.21 1.46 -3.29
N ASP A 58 -12.22 1.23 -2.46
CA ASP A 58 -13.24 2.24 -2.13
C ASP A 58 -12.80 3.09 -0.92
N GLU A 59 -12.06 2.47 0.00
CA GLU A 59 -11.64 3.10 1.24
C GLU A 59 -10.17 2.82 1.55
N ILE A 60 -9.38 3.88 1.73
CA ILE A 60 -7.96 3.79 2.03
C ILE A 60 -7.65 4.51 3.33
N TRP A 61 -6.94 3.84 4.24
CA TRP A 61 -6.54 4.39 5.53
C TRP A 61 -5.03 4.45 5.68
N LEU A 62 -4.52 5.54 6.26
CA LEU A 62 -3.16 5.62 6.77
C LEU A 62 -3.18 5.28 8.26
N ALA A 63 -2.81 4.05 8.62
CA ALA A 63 -2.92 3.56 9.99
C ALA A 63 -2.00 4.25 11.00
N TRP A 64 -0.91 4.89 10.54
CA TRP A 64 -0.05 5.67 11.43
C TRP A 64 -0.71 6.99 11.83
N GLU A 65 -1.37 7.66 10.90
CA GLU A 65 -2.05 8.94 11.12
C GLU A 65 -3.50 8.78 11.58
N GLY A 66 -4.05 7.56 11.50
CA GLY A 66 -5.43 7.28 11.88
C GLY A 66 -6.47 7.99 10.99
N LYS A 67 -6.13 8.30 9.73
CA LYS A 67 -7.00 9.05 8.81
C LYS A 67 -7.32 8.26 7.54
N LYS A 68 -8.51 8.52 6.98
CA LYS A 68 -8.91 8.10 5.63
C LYS A 68 -8.32 9.09 4.62
N VAL A 69 -7.86 8.59 3.48
CA VAL A 69 -7.27 9.39 2.40
C VAL A 69 -7.89 9.01 1.06
N SER A 70 -7.78 9.91 0.09
CA SER A 70 -8.13 9.63 -1.30
C SER A 70 -7.12 8.70 -1.97
N LYS A 71 -7.49 8.15 -3.14
CA LYS A 71 -6.60 7.32 -3.96
C LYS A 71 -5.33 8.08 -4.35
N GLU A 72 -5.45 9.33 -4.78
CA GLU A 72 -4.30 10.14 -5.20
C GLU A 72 -3.34 10.41 -4.04
N GLU A 73 -3.87 10.78 -2.88
CA GLU A 73 -3.06 10.95 -1.66
C GLU A 73 -2.37 9.65 -1.25
N ALA A 74 -3.04 8.50 -1.37
CA ALA A 74 -2.44 7.21 -1.07
C ALA A 74 -1.33 6.82 -2.06
N LYS A 75 -1.51 7.07 -3.36
CA LYS A 75 -0.48 6.86 -4.38
C LYS A 75 0.74 7.74 -4.11
N GLN A 76 0.50 9.02 -3.82
CA GLN A 76 1.55 9.97 -3.48
C GLN A 76 2.29 9.55 -2.20
N TYR A 77 1.55 9.16 -1.16
CA TYR A 77 2.12 8.62 0.08
C TYR A 77 3.06 7.44 -0.19
N LEU A 78 2.63 6.47 -0.99
CA LEU A 78 3.49 5.34 -1.37
C LEU A 78 4.71 5.85 -2.13
N LEU A 79 4.54 6.61 -3.21
CA LEU A 79 5.64 7.13 -4.03
C LEU A 79 6.70 7.89 -3.23
N ASP A 80 6.29 8.74 -2.29
CA ASP A 80 7.18 9.57 -1.48
C ASP A 80 7.82 8.81 -0.31
N TYR A 81 7.19 7.73 0.14
CA TYR A 81 7.74 6.93 1.22
C TYR A 81 9.12 6.37 0.86
N GLY A 82 10.12 6.70 1.68
CA GLY A 82 11.52 6.32 1.50
C GLY A 82 12.41 7.37 0.84
N LYS A 83 11.84 8.31 0.07
CA LYS A 83 12.61 9.35 -0.65
C LYS A 83 13.20 10.43 0.28
N HIS A 84 12.56 10.69 1.42
CA HIS A 84 13.05 11.67 2.39
C HIS A 84 14.29 11.22 3.18
N ASN A 85 14.72 9.95 3.07
CA ASN A 85 15.95 9.48 3.73
C ASN A 85 17.20 9.57 2.85
N GLU A 86 17.09 9.99 1.59
CA GLU A 86 18.23 10.12 0.67
C GLU A 86 18.90 11.50 0.73
N ALA A 87 18.24 12.53 1.29
CA ALA A 87 18.81 13.87 1.44
C ALA A 87 19.73 14.03 2.67
N THR A 88 19.88 12.98 3.49
CA THR A 88 20.64 12.99 4.75
C THR A 88 21.68 11.87 4.86
N ARG A 89 21.98 11.17 3.76
CA ARG A 89 22.95 10.08 3.72
C ARG A 89 24.19 10.41 2.88
#